data_AF-A0A8X8X5B7-F1
#
_entry.id   AF-A0A8X8X5B7-F1
#
_cell.length_a   1.000
_cell.length_b   1.000
_cell.length_c   1.000
_cell.angle_alpha   90.00
_cell.angle_beta   90.00
_cell.angle_gamma   90.00
#
_symmetry.space_group_name_H-M   'P 1'
#
loop_
_entity.id
_entity.type
_entity.pdbx_description
1 polymer ?
#
loop_
_entity_poly.entity_id
_entity_poly.type
_entity_poly.pdbx_seq_one_letter_code
_entity_poly.pdbx_strand_id
1 'polypeptide(L)'
;MISLLEDDSNDTFQDFFELKELHDDLQQATPCEDTTLLQQRQAADAKIRRWSAGKEGNIRCLLSTLQYVLWSGSGWQPIALVDLVEENPVKRGYQKALLRLHPDKLQQKGAASHHKYIALQVFDILQEAWDHFNNTCPI
;
A
#
# COMPACT_ATOMS: atom_id res chain seq x y z
N MET A 1 12.61 36.96 21.85
CA MET A 1 11.49 36.63 20.92
C MET A 1 12.10 35.97 19.70
N ILE A 2 12.18 34.64 19.69
CA ILE A 2 12.60 33.87 18.52
C ILE A 2 11.37 33.06 18.12
N SER A 3 10.80 33.40 16.97
CA SER A 3 9.80 32.59 16.28
C SER A 3 10.53 31.48 15.55
N LEU A 4 10.32 30.23 15.95
CA LEU A 4 10.60 29.05 15.15
C LEU A 4 9.32 28.20 15.16
N LEU A 5 8.52 28.36 14.12
CA LEU A 5 7.43 27.45 13.76
C LEU A 5 8.00 26.58 12.62
N GLU A 6 8.78 25.58 13.01
CA GLU A 6 9.03 24.40 12.18
C GLU A 6 7.95 23.38 12.54
N ASP A 7 6.87 23.39 11.76
CA ASP A 7 5.92 22.28 11.70
C ASP A 7 6.44 21.31 10.63
N ASP A 8 7.40 20.47 11.03
CA ASP A 8 7.81 19.31 10.22
C ASP A 8 7.55 18.05 11.04
N SER A 9 6.26 17.71 11.17
CA SER A 9 5.84 16.40 11.65
C SER A 9 6.00 15.39 10.51
N ASN A 10 7.23 15.03 10.16
CA ASN A 10 7.56 13.89 9.29
C ASN A 10 8.49 12.87 9.97
N ASP A 11 8.49 12.83 11.30
CA ASP A 11 9.34 11.93 12.10
C ASP A 11 8.49 10.88 12.84
N THR A 12 7.84 9.96 12.11
CA THR A 12 7.26 8.72 12.72
C THR A 12 6.91 7.62 11.70
N PHE A 13 6.87 7.89 10.39
CA PHE A 13 6.41 6.85 9.44
C PHE A 13 7.54 5.91 8.97
N GLN A 14 8.80 6.34 9.10
CA GLN A 14 9.95 5.57 8.62
C GLN A 14 10.42 4.49 9.62
N ASP A 15 10.16 4.68 10.92
CA ASP A 15 10.62 3.78 11.98
C ASP A 15 9.77 2.50 12.13
N PHE A 16 8.60 2.44 11.46
CA PHE A 16 7.71 1.26 11.56
C PHE A 16 8.14 0.10 10.64
N PHE A 17 8.93 0.36 9.60
CA PHE A 17 9.34 -0.66 8.61
C PHE A 17 10.72 -1.28 8.89
N GLU A 18 11.51 -0.67 9.77
CA GLU A 18 12.87 -1.13 10.13
C GLU A 18 12.87 -2.36 11.05
N LEU A 19 11.71 -2.76 11.58
CA LEU A 19 11.50 -4.10 12.13
C LEU A 19 11.00 -5.05 11.04
N LYS A 20 11.80 -5.14 9.97
CA LYS A 20 11.89 -6.34 9.14
C LYS A 20 12.53 -7.43 10.00
N GLU A 21 11.72 -7.89 10.94
CA GLU A 21 11.97 -8.89 11.95
C GLU A 21 12.42 -10.19 11.28
N LEU A 22 13.74 -10.35 11.16
CA LEU A 22 14.49 -11.46 11.74
C LEU A 22 13.81 -12.85 11.73
N HIS A 23 13.33 -13.35 10.60
CA HIS A 23 13.22 -14.81 10.38
C HIS A 23 13.08 -15.19 8.90
N ASP A 24 14.20 -15.16 8.18
CA ASP A 24 14.39 -15.93 6.94
C ASP A 24 15.12 -17.25 7.27
N ASP A 25 14.71 -17.91 8.36
CA ASP A 25 15.30 -19.17 8.80
C ASP A 25 14.17 -20.14 9.14
N LEU A 26 13.54 -20.70 8.10
CA LEU A 26 12.95 -22.04 8.10
C LEU A 26 12.42 -22.36 6.71
N GLN A 27 13.36 -22.79 5.86
CA GLN A 27 13.08 -23.79 4.85
C GLN A 27 12.57 -25.06 5.57
N GLN A 28 11.26 -25.17 5.80
CA GLN A 28 10.63 -26.44 6.13
C GLN A 28 9.60 -26.78 5.06
N ALA A 29 10.04 -27.68 4.19
CA ALA A 29 9.22 -28.38 3.23
C ALA A 29 8.07 -29.13 3.95
N THR A 30 6.82 -28.85 3.55
CA THR A 30 5.68 -29.75 3.77
C THR A 30 4.93 -29.95 2.45
N PRO A 31 5.22 -31.02 1.68
CA PRO A 31 4.61 -31.24 0.38
C PRO A 31 3.19 -31.80 0.53
N CYS A 32 2.17 -30.94 0.70
CA CYS A 32 0.76 -31.31 0.42
C CYS A 32 -0.21 -30.12 0.32
N GLU A 33 0.01 -29.01 1.04
CA GLU A 33 -0.95 -27.88 1.10
C GLU A 33 -0.46 -26.59 0.39
N ASP A 34 0.78 -26.60 -0.10
CA ASP A 34 1.48 -25.45 -0.70
C ASP A 34 0.91 -25.00 -2.06
N THR A 35 0.35 -25.91 -2.86
CA THR A 35 -0.06 -25.59 -4.24
C THR A 35 -1.19 -24.56 -4.28
N THR A 36 -2.19 -24.69 -3.41
CA THR A 36 -3.35 -23.79 -3.39
C THR A 36 -2.96 -22.38 -2.97
N LEU A 37 -2.07 -22.24 -1.97
CA LEU A 37 -1.58 -20.94 -1.50
C LEU A 37 -0.67 -20.27 -2.53
N LEU A 38 0.21 -21.03 -3.18
CA LEU A 38 1.04 -20.53 -4.27
C LEU A 38 0.18 -20.04 -5.44
N GLN A 39 -0.85 -20.80 -5.82
CA GLN A 39 -1.75 -20.41 -6.90
C GLN A 39 -2.55 -19.16 -6.55
N GLN A 40 -2.97 -18.99 -5.29
CA GLN A 40 -3.60 -17.76 -4.81
C GLN A 40 -2.66 -16.56 -4.86
N ARG A 41 -1.39 -16.73 -4.46
CA ARG A 41 -0.35 -15.68 -4.55
C ARG A 41 -0.09 -15.29 -6.00
N GLN A 42 0.09 -16.27 -6.89
CA GLN A 42 0.30 -16.01 -8.32
C GLN A 42 -0.90 -15.29 -8.97
N ALA A 43 -2.13 -15.68 -8.62
CA ALA A 43 -3.34 -15.01 -9.10
C ALA A 43 -3.42 -13.57 -8.58
N ALA A 44 -3.06 -13.34 -7.31
CA ALA A 44 -2.94 -12.01 -6.72
C ALA A 44 -1.88 -11.17 -7.44
N ASP A 45 -0.70 -11.72 -7.72
CA ASP A 45 0.37 -11.05 -8.45
C ASP A 45 -0.06 -10.65 -9.85
N ALA A 46 -0.67 -11.57 -10.60
CA ALA A 46 -1.18 -11.29 -11.92
C ALA A 46 -2.24 -10.17 -11.89
N LYS A 47 -3.11 -10.19 -10.87
CA LYS A 47 -4.12 -9.15 -10.66
C LYS A 47 -3.49 -7.79 -10.34
N ILE A 48 -2.51 -7.74 -9.44
CA ILE A 48 -1.80 -6.53 -9.03
C ILE A 48 -1.04 -5.94 -10.22
N ARG A 49 -0.28 -6.76 -10.95
CA ARG A 49 0.46 -6.34 -12.16
C ARG A 49 -0.47 -5.81 -13.23
N ARG A 50 -1.58 -6.50 -13.50
CA ARG A 50 -2.57 -6.04 -14.48
C ARG A 50 -3.21 -4.71 -14.05
N TRP A 51 -3.41 -4.53 -12.76
CA TRP A 51 -3.93 -3.29 -12.22
C TRP A 51 -2.91 -2.15 -12.35
N SER A 52 -1.64 -2.34 -11.96
CA SER A 52 -0.61 -1.31 -11.98
C SER A 52 -0.12 -0.94 -13.38
N ALA A 53 -0.14 -1.90 -14.31
CA ALA A 53 0.39 -1.73 -15.66
C ALA A 53 -0.12 -0.46 -16.35
N GLY A 54 0.81 0.39 -16.77
CA GLY A 54 0.53 1.63 -17.50
C GLY A 54 0.05 2.81 -16.63
N LYS A 55 -0.06 2.63 -15.31
CA LYS A 55 -0.32 3.71 -14.34
C LYS A 55 0.63 3.70 -13.14
N GLU A 56 1.69 2.91 -13.22
CA GLU A 56 2.84 2.96 -12.32
C GLU A 56 3.41 4.38 -12.27
N GLY A 57 3.72 4.88 -11.08
CA GLY A 57 4.17 6.27 -10.87
C GLY A 57 3.05 7.33 -10.82
N ASN A 58 1.81 7.02 -11.22
CA ASN A 58 0.70 7.98 -11.15
C ASN A 58 -0.21 7.70 -9.94
N ILE A 59 0.06 8.39 -8.83
CA ILE A 59 -0.66 8.20 -7.58
C ILE A 59 -2.17 8.46 -7.70
N ARG A 60 -2.59 9.41 -8.54
CA ARG A 60 -4.02 9.75 -8.73
C ARG A 60 -4.77 8.60 -9.38
N CYS A 61 -4.18 8.01 -10.42
CA CYS A 61 -4.74 6.86 -11.13
C CYS A 61 -4.80 5.63 -10.23
N LEU A 62 -3.74 5.36 -9.45
CA LEU A 62 -3.68 4.24 -8.52
C LEU A 62 -4.75 4.36 -7.43
N LEU A 63 -4.87 5.52 -6.77
CA LEU A 63 -5.88 5.74 -5.72
C LEU A 63 -7.31 5.61 -6.24
N SER A 64 -7.62 6.15 -7.43
CA SER A 64 -9.00 6.10 -7.96
C SER A 64 -9.46 4.69 -8.36
N THR A 65 -8.51 3.77 -8.55
CA THR A 65 -8.76 2.41 -9.03
C THR A 65 -8.36 1.33 -8.03
N LEU A 66 -8.00 1.69 -6.81
CA LEU A 66 -7.51 0.76 -5.78
C LEU A 66 -8.56 -0.31 -5.41
N GLN A 67 -9.85 0.00 -5.52
CA GLN A 67 -10.97 -0.93 -5.30
C GLN A 67 -10.89 -2.21 -6.15
N TYR A 68 -10.26 -2.17 -7.32
CA TYR A 68 -10.19 -3.33 -8.20
C TYR A 68 -9.19 -4.37 -7.71
N VAL A 69 -8.13 -3.95 -7.00
CA VAL A 69 -7.09 -4.87 -6.52
C VAL A 69 -7.41 -5.39 -5.12
N LEU A 70 -8.03 -4.57 -4.28
CA LEU A 70 -8.40 -4.95 -2.90
C LEU A 70 -9.51 -6.00 -2.84
N TRP A 71 -9.63 -6.65 -1.67
CA TRP A 71 -10.64 -7.65 -1.38
C TRP A 71 -11.92 -7.02 -0.80
N SER A 72 -13.01 -7.77 -0.91
CA SER A 72 -14.31 -7.43 -0.31
C SER A 72 -14.17 -7.29 1.21
N GLY A 73 -14.61 -6.16 1.77
CA GLY A 73 -14.50 -5.89 3.20
C GLY A 73 -13.18 -5.22 3.64
N SER A 74 -12.31 -4.83 2.70
CA SER A 74 -11.15 -3.97 2.98
C SER A 74 -11.53 -2.60 3.58
N GLY A 75 -12.79 -2.18 3.38
CA GLY A 75 -13.29 -0.88 3.84
C GLY A 75 -12.77 0.29 3.00
N TRP A 76 -12.20 0.01 1.83
CA TRP A 76 -11.81 1.02 0.85
C TRP A 76 -13.05 1.65 0.21
N GLN A 77 -13.02 2.96 0.03
CA GLN A 77 -14.06 3.71 -0.68
C GLN A 77 -13.44 4.24 -1.98
N PRO A 78 -14.05 3.97 -3.14
CA PRO A 78 -13.54 4.46 -4.42
C PRO A 78 -13.58 6.00 -4.42
N ILE A 79 -12.51 6.61 -4.91
CA ILE A 79 -12.37 8.06 -5.03
C ILE A 79 -12.37 8.40 -6.51
N ALA A 80 -13.18 9.36 -6.96
CA ALA A 80 -13.19 9.74 -8.35
C ALA A 80 -11.93 10.54 -8.71
N LEU A 81 -11.45 10.42 -9.95
CA LEU A 81 -10.28 11.19 -10.42
C LEU A 81 -10.51 12.70 -10.33
N VAL A 82 -11.75 13.16 -10.50
CA VAL A 82 -12.13 14.57 -10.37
C VAL A 82 -11.90 15.11 -8.96
N ASP A 83 -11.98 14.25 -7.94
CA ASP A 83 -11.72 14.60 -6.54
C ASP A 83 -10.21 14.59 -6.22
N LEU A 84 -9.37 14.09 -7.13
CA LEU A 84 -7.91 13.96 -6.99
C LEU A 84 -7.14 14.94 -7.89
N VAL A 85 -7.80 16.01 -8.35
CA VAL A 85 -7.18 17.05 -9.19
C VAL A 85 -6.22 17.91 -8.37
N GLU A 86 -6.62 18.26 -7.15
CA GLU A 86 -5.81 19.01 -6.19
C GLU A 86 -4.89 18.09 -5.39
N GLU A 87 -3.77 18.63 -4.92
CA GLU A 87 -2.77 17.91 -4.12
C GLU A 87 -3.30 17.46 -2.75
N ASN A 88 -4.04 18.30 -2.03
CA ASN A 88 -4.55 17.99 -0.69
C ASN A 88 -5.43 16.72 -0.65
N PRO A 89 -6.42 16.54 -1.54
CA PRO A 89 -7.15 15.29 -1.68
C PRO A 89 -6.28 14.07 -2.01
N VAL A 90 -5.23 14.24 -2.82
CA VAL A 90 -4.28 13.15 -3.13
C VAL A 90 -3.54 12.72 -1.86
N LYS A 91 -3.01 13.67 -1.07
CA LYS A 91 -2.34 13.37 0.21
C LYS A 91 -3.27 12.63 1.16
N ARG A 92 -4.52 13.09 1.30
CA ARG A 92 -5.54 12.45 2.14
C ARG A 92 -5.94 11.06 1.65
N GLY A 93 -6.07 10.87 0.33
CA GLY A 93 -6.38 9.58 -0.28
C GLY A 93 -5.26 8.57 -0.06
N TYR A 94 -4.01 9.01 -0.24
CA TYR A 94 -2.81 8.21 0.03
C TYR A 94 -2.72 7.78 1.49
N GLN A 95 -2.84 8.72 2.44
CA GLN A 95 -2.86 8.41 3.87
C GLN A 95 -3.95 7.40 4.25
N LYS A 96 -5.17 7.56 3.70
CA LYS A 96 -6.25 6.59 3.89
C LYS A 96 -5.89 5.20 3.35
N ALA A 97 -5.22 5.12 2.20
CA ALA A 97 -4.79 3.84 1.63
C ALA A 97 -3.77 3.16 2.53
N LEU A 98 -2.74 3.88 3.00
CA LEU A 98 -1.72 3.34 3.90
C LEU A 98 -2.36 2.76 5.18
N LEU A 99 -3.29 3.48 5.81
CA LEU A 99 -3.98 2.99 7.01
C LEU A 99 -4.77 1.68 6.80
N ARG A 100 -5.19 1.39 5.56
CA ARG A 100 -5.91 0.16 5.22
C ARG A 100 -4.99 -0.98 4.84
N LEU A 101 -3.87 -0.68 4.21
CA LEU A 101 -2.88 -1.66 3.75
C LEU A 101 -1.82 -1.97 4.81
N HIS A 102 -1.79 -1.21 5.90
CA HIS A 102 -0.82 -1.39 6.96
C HIS A 102 -0.90 -2.77 7.62
N PRO A 103 0.23 -3.49 7.78
CA PRO A 103 0.25 -4.85 8.28
C PRO A 103 -0.31 -4.96 9.71
N ASP A 104 -0.07 -3.97 10.59
CA ASP A 104 -0.65 -3.95 11.95
C ASP A 104 -2.19 -3.96 11.93
N LYS A 105 -2.80 -3.16 11.06
CA LYS A 105 -4.27 -3.06 10.97
C LYS A 105 -4.89 -4.29 10.35
N LEU A 106 -4.16 -4.96 9.45
CA LEU A 106 -4.57 -6.24 8.87
C LEU A 106 -4.44 -7.38 9.88
N GLN A 107 -3.40 -7.36 10.72
CA GLN A 107 -3.22 -8.31 11.81
C GLN A 107 -4.35 -8.20 12.84
N GLN A 108 -4.69 -6.98 13.27
CA GLN A 108 -5.79 -6.73 14.22
C GLN A 108 -7.15 -7.21 13.73
N LYS A 109 -7.38 -7.17 12.42
CA LYS A 109 -8.64 -7.63 11.78
C LYS A 109 -8.67 -9.13 11.50
N GLY A 110 -7.61 -9.87 11.80
CA GLY A 110 -7.51 -11.29 11.45
C GLY A 110 -7.49 -11.52 9.94
N ALA A 111 -6.89 -10.62 9.16
CA ALA A 111 -6.84 -10.76 7.71
C ALA A 111 -6.07 -12.02 7.31
N ALA A 112 -6.58 -12.75 6.32
CA ALA A 112 -5.94 -13.94 5.77
C ALA A 112 -4.55 -13.62 5.18
N SER A 113 -3.65 -14.60 5.20
CA SER A 113 -2.26 -14.45 4.74
C SER A 113 -2.14 -13.91 3.30
N HIS A 114 -3.05 -14.28 2.41
CA HIS A 114 -3.07 -13.78 1.03
C HIS A 114 -3.47 -12.30 0.93
N HIS A 115 -4.35 -11.80 1.81
CA HIS A 115 -4.70 -10.38 1.87
C HIS A 115 -3.53 -9.52 2.35
N LYS A 116 -2.75 -10.01 3.32
CA LYS A 116 -1.52 -9.34 3.77
C LYS A 116 -0.52 -9.22 2.63
N TYR A 117 -0.37 -10.30 1.85
CA TYR A 117 0.48 -10.28 0.66
C TYR A 117 0.04 -9.24 -0.37
N ILE A 118 -1.25 -9.21 -0.73
CA ILE A 118 -1.79 -8.20 -1.66
C ILE A 118 -1.53 -6.79 -1.13
N ALA A 119 -1.76 -6.57 0.16
CA ALA A 119 -1.59 -5.26 0.77
C ALA A 119 -0.14 -4.77 0.71
N LEU A 120 0.83 -5.65 0.99
CA LEU A 120 2.26 -5.35 0.88
C LEU A 120 2.63 -4.95 -0.56
N GLN A 121 2.29 -5.78 -1.55
CA GLN A 121 2.61 -5.50 -2.95
C GLN A 121 1.97 -4.19 -3.45
N VAL A 122 0.73 -3.90 -3.03
CA VAL A 122 0.04 -2.67 -3.41
C VAL A 122 0.61 -1.46 -2.67
N PHE A 123 1.04 -1.63 -1.42
CA PHE A 123 1.68 -0.60 -0.63
C PHE A 123 2.97 -0.12 -1.29
N ASP A 124 3.84 -1.03 -1.72
CA ASP A 124 5.11 -0.71 -2.40
C ASP A 124 4.86 0.14 -3.66
N ILE A 125 3.88 -0.24 -4.49
CA ILE A 125 3.51 0.50 -5.72
C ILE A 125 3.00 1.90 -5.39
N LEU A 126 2.23 2.04 -4.31
CA LEU A 126 1.71 3.35 -3.89
C LEU A 126 2.81 4.24 -3.33
N GLN A 127 3.79 3.69 -2.61
CA GLN A 127 4.95 4.45 -2.13
C GLN A 127 5.77 5.00 -3.30
N GLU A 128 6.11 4.16 -4.28
CA GLU A 128 6.86 4.60 -5.47
C GLU A 128 6.15 5.73 -6.21
N ALA A 129 4.83 5.61 -6.39
CA ALA A 129 4.04 6.65 -7.04
C ALA A 129 3.91 7.93 -6.21
N TRP A 130 3.89 7.82 -4.88
CA TRP A 130 3.89 8.96 -3.97
C TRP A 130 5.22 9.71 -4.02
N ASP A 131 6.34 8.99 -4.02
CA ASP A 131 7.67 9.57 -4.15
C ASP A 131 7.82 10.28 -5.50
N HIS A 132 7.34 9.68 -6.58
CA HIS A 132 7.28 10.33 -7.88
C HIS A 132 6.45 11.63 -7.86
N PHE A 133 5.29 11.61 -7.18
CA PHE A 133 4.42 12.77 -7.04
C PHE A 133 5.11 13.92 -6.27
N ASN A 134 5.80 13.62 -5.16
CA ASN A 134 6.53 14.64 -4.39
C ASN A 134 7.74 15.19 -5.16
N ASN A 135 8.42 14.36 -5.96
CA ASN A 135 9.58 14.79 -6.74
C ASN A 135 9.21 15.62 -7.98
N THR A 136 8.05 15.36 -8.59
CA THR A 136 7.59 16.06 -9.81
C THR A 136 6.83 17.36 -9.53
N CYS A 137 6.27 17.50 -8.32
CA CYS A 137 5.70 18.74 -7.83
C CYS A 137 6.41 19.15 -6.53
N PRO A 138 7.67 19.64 -6.61
CA PRO A 138 8.33 20.20 -5.45
C PRO A 138 7.54 21.45 -5.02
N ILE A 139 7.09 21.42 -3.76
CA ILE A 139 6.56 22.56 -3.02
C ILE A 139 7.59 23.70 -2.96
#